data_AF-A0A9J5WQY8-F1
#
_entry.id   AF-A0A9J5WQY8-F1
#
_cell.length_a   1.000
_cell.length_b   1.000
_cell.length_c   1.000
_cell.angle_alpha   90.00
_cell.angle_beta   90.00
_cell.angle_gamma   90.00
#
_symmetry.space_group_name_H-M   'P 1'
#
loop_
_entity.id
_entity.type
_entity.pdbx_description
1 polymer ?
#
loop_
_entity_poly.entity_id
_entity_poly.type
_entity_poly.pdbx_seq_one_letter_code
_entity_poly.pdbx_strand_id
1 'polypeptide(L)'
;MILLCRLLINPRATAASMGILIQTTSLIYIFPPSVSFSVSTRVGNELGARQPNKAKIAAIVGLVGSFLLGFSTLFFAVTVGKIWAKMFTNDQDILTLTSIVLPIIGLCEIGNCPQTTGCGVLRGTARSKVGSRLPSIATAKAKVVGAGAILRPVSSGKQVSI
;
A
#
# COMPACT_ATOMS: atom_id res chain seq x y z
N MET A 1 15.16 15.34 0.12
CA MET A 1 14.73 15.51 -1.28
C MET A 1 15.39 16.71 -1.95
N ILE A 2 15.37 17.93 -1.37
CA ILE A 2 16.01 19.13 -1.96
C ILE A 2 17.54 18.98 -2.16
N LEU A 3 18.24 18.34 -1.21
CA LEU A 3 19.68 18.08 -1.34
C LEU A 3 20.05 17.15 -2.51
N LEU A 4 19.19 16.17 -2.83
CA LEU A 4 19.37 15.25 -3.97
C LEU A 4 19.04 15.94 -5.30
N CYS A 5 18.03 16.81 -5.33
CA CYS A 5 17.70 17.62 -6.51
C CYS A 5 18.85 18.55 -6.92
N ARG A 6 19.70 18.98 -5.97
CA ARG A 6 20.89 19.79 -6.24
C ARG A 6 21.97 19.03 -7.04
N LEU A 7 21.92 17.69 -7.05
CA LEU A 7 22.86 16.82 -7.76
C LEU A 7 22.41 16.51 -9.21
N LEU A 8 21.17 16.88 -9.58
CA LEU A 8 20.60 16.66 -10.91
C LEU A 8 20.90 17.84 -11.83
N ILE A 9 20.99 17.57 -13.14
CA ILE A 9 21.33 18.51 -14.22
C ILE A 9 20.52 19.81 -14.19
N ASN A 10 19.26 19.77 -13.74
CA ASN A 10 18.39 20.95 -13.60
C ASN A 10 17.73 21.02 -12.20
N PRO A 11 18.41 21.62 -11.20
CA PRO A 11 17.96 21.55 -9.80
C PRO A 11 16.68 22.37 -9.54
N ARG A 12 16.46 23.47 -10.25
CA ARG A 12 15.23 24.29 -10.12
C ARG A 12 14.00 23.58 -10.68
N ALA A 13 14.09 23.07 -11.91
CA ALA A 13 13.00 22.33 -12.56
C ALA A 13 12.64 21.05 -11.79
N THR A 14 13.66 20.34 -11.27
CA THR A 14 13.45 19.14 -10.44
C THR A 14 12.79 19.47 -9.11
N ALA A 15 13.22 20.54 -8.41
CA ALA A 15 12.61 20.92 -7.13
C ALA A 15 11.13 21.37 -7.31
N ALA A 16 10.84 22.13 -8.38
CA ALA A 16 9.49 22.58 -8.70
C ALA A 16 8.56 21.40 -9.06
N SER A 17 9.00 20.49 -9.94
CA SER A 17 8.25 19.26 -10.25
C SER A 17 8.01 18.42 -8.98
N MET A 18 9.02 18.26 -8.12
CA MET A 18 8.87 17.53 -6.86
C MET A 18 7.77 18.12 -5.97
N GLY A 19 7.71 19.46 -5.85
CA GLY A 19 6.71 20.14 -5.03
C GLY A 19 5.28 19.89 -5.54
N ILE A 20 5.07 20.02 -6.86
CA ILE A 20 3.79 19.73 -7.51
C ILE A 20 3.43 18.25 -7.32
N LEU A 21 4.40 17.37 -7.49
CA LEU A 21 4.23 15.93 -7.33
C LEU A 21 3.84 15.55 -5.90
N ILE A 22 4.47 16.16 -4.89
CA ILE A 22 4.14 15.92 -3.48
C ILE A 22 2.73 16.40 -3.15
N GLN A 23 2.35 17.61 -3.58
CA GLN A 23 0.99 18.14 -3.37
C GLN A 23 -0.06 17.22 -4.00
N THR A 24 0.16 16.81 -5.25
CA THR A 24 -0.73 15.92 -6.00
C THR A 24 -0.80 14.53 -5.37
N THR A 25 0.35 13.97 -5.01
CA THR A 25 0.45 12.65 -4.39
C THR A 25 -0.22 12.66 -3.02
N SER A 26 -0.09 13.74 -2.24
CA SER A 26 -0.71 13.85 -0.92
C SER A 26 -2.24 13.73 -0.96
N LEU A 27 -2.89 14.27 -2.00
CA LEU A 27 -4.33 14.11 -2.21
C LEU A 27 -4.71 12.66 -2.54
N ILE A 28 -3.90 12.00 -3.37
CA ILE A 28 -4.10 10.59 -3.75
C ILE A 28 -3.80 9.67 -2.56
N TYR A 29 -2.82 10.01 -1.72
CA TYR A 29 -2.35 9.20 -0.59
C TYR A 29 -3.29 9.23 0.61
N ILE A 30 -4.38 10.00 0.57
CA ILE A 30 -5.42 10.00 1.62
C ILE A 30 -6.28 8.74 1.55
N PHE A 31 -6.51 8.20 0.35
CA PHE A 31 -7.42 7.08 0.16
C PHE A 31 -6.90 5.76 0.75
N PRO A 32 -5.64 5.33 0.53
CA PRO A 32 -5.16 4.04 1.03
C PRO A 32 -5.12 3.92 2.57
N PRO A 33 -4.62 4.91 3.34
CA PRO A 33 -4.69 4.90 4.79
C PRO A 33 -6.12 4.90 5.31
N SER A 34 -7.04 5.62 4.66
CA SER A 34 -8.46 5.66 5.02
C SER A 34 -9.08 4.26 4.97
N VAL A 35 -8.92 3.55 3.84
CA VAL A 35 -9.38 2.16 3.69
C VAL A 35 -8.73 1.26 4.76
N SER A 36 -7.43 1.43 4.99
CA SER A 36 -6.69 0.68 6.01
C SER A 36 -7.27 0.87 7.42
N PHE A 37 -7.63 2.09 7.82
CA PHE A 37 -8.26 2.36 9.12
C PHE A 37 -9.69 1.81 9.20
N SER A 38 -10.49 1.94 8.14
CA SER A 38 -11.85 1.37 8.09
C SER A 38 -11.81 -0.16 8.23
N VAL A 39 -10.92 -0.83 7.52
CA VAL A 39 -10.74 -2.29 7.60
C VAL A 39 -10.21 -2.69 8.98
N SER A 40 -9.25 -1.96 9.54
CA SER A 40 -8.74 -2.20 10.89
C SER A 40 -9.86 -2.14 11.94
N THR A 41 -10.75 -1.15 11.87
CA THR A 41 -11.88 -1.00 12.80
C THR A 41 -12.90 -2.11 12.59
N ARG A 42 -13.28 -2.41 11.34
CA ARG A 42 -14.24 -3.48 11.03
C ARG A 42 -13.75 -4.84 11.50
N VAL A 43 -12.51 -5.20 11.17
CA VAL A 43 -11.89 -6.46 11.61
C VAL A 43 -11.79 -6.54 13.13
N GLY A 44 -11.37 -5.45 13.79
CA GLY A 44 -11.29 -5.40 15.25
C GLY A 44 -12.66 -5.58 15.93
N ASN A 45 -13.71 -4.96 15.40
CA ASN A 45 -15.07 -5.06 15.93
C ASN A 45 -15.65 -6.47 15.76
N GLU A 46 -15.54 -7.06 14.57
CA GLU A 46 -16.07 -8.41 14.30
C GLU A 46 -15.33 -9.49 15.11
N LEU A 47 -14.01 -9.34 15.32
CA LEU A 47 -13.24 -10.21 16.20
C LEU A 47 -13.60 -10.02 17.68
N GLY A 48 -13.82 -8.77 18.12
CA GLY A 48 -14.31 -8.46 19.46
C GLY A 48 -15.70 -9.06 19.73
N ALA A 49 -16.55 -9.10 18.72
CA ALA A 49 -17.87 -9.75 18.76
C ALA A 49 -17.83 -11.28 18.63
N ARG A 50 -16.63 -11.90 18.64
CA ARG A 50 -16.41 -13.34 18.46
C ARG A 50 -16.95 -13.89 17.12
N GLN A 51 -16.94 -13.09 16.06
CA GLN A 51 -17.41 -13.47 14.71
C GLN A 51 -16.24 -13.55 13.71
N PRO A 52 -15.37 -14.58 13.78
CA PRO A 52 -14.17 -14.67 12.94
C PRO A 52 -14.49 -14.81 11.45
N ASN A 53 -15.64 -15.40 11.10
CA ASN A 53 -16.07 -15.52 9.70
C ASN A 53 -16.37 -14.14 9.08
N LYS A 54 -17.03 -13.25 9.82
CA LYS A 54 -17.31 -11.87 9.36
C LYS A 54 -16.04 -11.03 9.32
N ALA A 55 -15.13 -11.21 10.28
CA ALA A 55 -13.82 -10.56 10.25
C ALA A 55 -13.00 -10.93 9.01
N LYS A 56 -13.03 -12.22 8.61
CA LYS A 56 -12.38 -12.69 7.37
C LYS A 56 -13.00 -12.06 6.13
N ILE A 57 -14.33 -11.97 6.06
CA ILE A 57 -15.01 -11.31 4.95
C ILE A 57 -14.63 -9.83 4.88
N ALA A 58 -14.63 -9.12 6.02
CA ALA A 58 -14.21 -7.72 6.09
C ALA A 58 -12.78 -7.50 5.59
N ALA A 59 -11.85 -8.40 5.94
CA ALA A 59 -10.48 -8.34 5.45
C ALA A 59 -10.38 -8.59 3.93
N ILE A 60 -11.11 -9.58 3.39
CA ILE A 60 -11.12 -9.88 1.95
C ILE A 60 -11.73 -8.73 1.16
N VAL A 61 -12.88 -8.21 1.58
CA VAL A 61 -13.55 -7.07 0.93
C VAL A 61 -12.65 -5.83 0.97
N GLY A 62 -11.97 -5.59 2.09
CA GLY A 62 -10.97 -4.53 2.21
C GLY A 62 -9.82 -4.69 1.22
N LEU A 63 -9.25 -5.90 1.11
CA LEU A 63 -8.13 -6.17 0.21
C LEU A 63 -8.55 -6.01 -1.27
N VAL A 64 -9.70 -6.56 -1.66
CA VAL A 64 -10.24 -6.40 -3.02
C VAL A 64 -10.54 -4.95 -3.32
N GLY A 65 -11.17 -4.22 -2.39
CA GLY A 65 -11.41 -2.79 -2.52
C GLY A 65 -10.13 -1.97 -2.68
N SER A 66 -9.06 -2.36 -1.98
CA SER A 66 -7.75 -1.70 -2.11
C SER A 66 -7.06 -1.96 -3.45
N PHE A 67 -7.27 -3.13 -4.05
CA PHE A 67 -6.83 -3.41 -5.42
C PHE A 67 -7.57 -2.53 -6.43
N LEU A 68 -8.91 -2.44 -6.32
CA LEU A 68 -9.72 -1.58 -7.18
C LEU A 68 -9.32 -0.11 -7.06
N LEU A 69 -9.05 0.35 -5.84
CA LEU A 69 -8.55 1.69 -5.58
C LEU A 69 -7.18 1.92 -6.25
N GLY A 70 -6.26 0.96 -6.15
CA GLY A 70 -4.95 1.03 -6.82
C GLY A 70 -5.08 1.13 -8.35
N PHE A 71 -5.96 0.33 -8.96
CA PHE A 71 -6.26 0.45 -10.40
C PHE A 71 -6.90 1.79 -10.76
N SER A 72 -7.83 2.29 -9.93
CA SER A 72 -8.44 3.60 -10.13
C SER A 72 -7.40 4.73 -10.06
N THR A 73 -6.44 4.63 -9.14
CA THR A 73 -5.33 5.59 -9.02
C THR A 73 -4.42 5.55 -10.24
N LEU A 74 -4.08 4.35 -10.75
CA LEU A 74 -3.32 4.22 -12.01
C LEU A 74 -4.06 4.86 -13.18
N PHE A 75 -5.35 4.54 -13.34
CA PHE A 75 -6.18 5.08 -14.41
C PHE A 75 -6.26 6.61 -14.34
N PHE A 76 -6.46 7.16 -13.14
CA PHE A 76 -6.47 8.59 -12.90
C PHE A 76 -5.11 9.23 -13.21
N ALA A 77 -4.00 8.63 -12.76
CA ALA A 77 -2.66 9.14 -12.98
C ALA A 77 -2.29 9.20 -14.48
N VAL A 78 -2.71 8.20 -15.27
CA VAL A 78 -2.48 8.15 -16.72
C VAL A 78 -3.35 9.18 -17.45
N THR A 79 -4.64 9.27 -17.11
CA THR A 79 -5.61 10.09 -17.85
C THR A 79 -5.50 11.57 -17.52
N VAL A 80 -5.38 11.89 -16.23
CA VAL A 80 -5.42 13.27 -15.73
C VAL A 80 -4.02 13.85 -15.60
N GLY A 81 -2.97 13.03 -15.62
CA GLY A 81 -1.61 13.46 -15.33
C GLY A 81 -1.07 14.60 -16.20
N LYS A 82 -1.38 14.58 -17.51
CA LYS A 82 -0.97 15.65 -18.43
C LYS A 82 -1.70 16.96 -18.18
N ILE A 83 -3.02 16.89 -17.91
CA ILE A 83 -3.86 18.06 -17.65
C ILE A 83 -3.48 18.66 -16.28
N TRP A 84 -3.27 17.80 -15.29
CA TRP A 84 -2.86 18.19 -13.95
C TRP A 84 -1.49 18.87 -13.95
N ALA A 85 -0.49 18.31 -14.63
CA ALA A 85 0.83 18.93 -14.76
C ALA A 85 0.74 20.33 -15.39
N LYS A 86 -0.09 20.49 -16.42
CA LYS A 86 -0.31 21.77 -17.12
C LYS A 86 -1.01 22.83 -16.26
N MET A 87 -1.75 22.44 -15.22
CA MET A 87 -2.36 23.40 -14.28
C MET A 87 -1.33 24.06 -13.34
N PHE A 88 -0.23 23.38 -13.03
CA PHE A 88 0.77 23.87 -12.08
C PHE A 88 1.98 24.55 -12.74
N THR A 89 2.27 24.23 -14.00
CA THR A 89 3.42 24.81 -14.72
C THR A 89 3.16 24.88 -16.22
N ASN A 90 3.78 25.87 -16.86
CA ASN A 90 3.83 26.01 -18.31
C ASN A 90 5.23 25.71 -18.88
N ASP A 91 6.17 25.31 -18.02
CA ASP A 91 7.53 24.92 -18.39
C ASP A 91 7.53 23.49 -18.96
N GLN A 92 7.99 23.35 -20.20
CA GLN A 92 7.98 22.09 -20.96
C GLN A 92 8.85 21.00 -20.33
N ASP A 93 9.95 21.35 -19.68
CA ASP A 93 10.85 20.40 -19.05
C ASP A 93 10.19 19.76 -17.83
N ILE A 94 9.52 20.59 -17.01
CA ILE A 94 8.78 20.15 -15.83
C ILE A 94 7.57 19.30 -16.23
N LEU A 95 6.88 19.68 -17.32
CA LEU A 95 5.71 18.97 -17.84
C LEU A 95 6.07 17.57 -18.37
N THR A 96 7.18 17.47 -19.11
CA THR A 96 7.69 16.21 -19.64
C THR A 96 8.12 15.26 -18.53
N LEU A 97 8.89 15.75 -17.55
CA LEU A 97 9.27 14.94 -16.38
C LEU A 97 8.05 14.44 -15.62
N THR A 98 7.11 15.34 -15.32
CA THR A 98 5.91 15.02 -14.53
C THR A 98 5.03 13.98 -15.24
N SER A 99 4.86 14.12 -16.57
CA SER A 99 4.06 13.17 -17.36
C SER A 99 4.66 11.76 -17.43
N ILE A 100 5.98 11.61 -17.29
CA ILE A 100 6.65 10.30 -17.26
C ILE A 100 6.55 9.68 -15.85
N VAL A 101 6.69 10.50 -14.80
CA VAL A 101 6.73 10.02 -13.41
C VAL A 101 5.35 9.63 -12.87
N LEU A 102 4.28 10.34 -13.25
CA LEU A 102 2.92 10.05 -12.78
C LEU A 102 2.43 8.61 -13.01
N PRO A 103 2.54 8.02 -14.21
CA PRO A 103 2.12 6.63 -14.44
C PRO A 103 2.99 5.62 -13.68
N ILE A 104 4.28 5.92 -13.47
CA ILE A 104 5.17 5.08 -12.64
C ILE A 104 4.67 5.06 -11.19
N ILE A 105 4.28 6.22 -10.65
CA ILE A 105 3.68 6.29 -9.31
C ILE A 105 2.36 5.51 -9.26
N GLY A 106 1.50 5.68 -10.27
CA GLY A 106 0.24 4.93 -10.37
C GLY A 106 0.46 3.40 -10.35
N LEU A 107 1.51 2.91 -11.00
CA LEU A 107 1.88 1.50 -10.99
C LEU A 107 2.36 1.03 -9.60
N CYS A 108 3.17 1.84 -8.93
CA CYS A 108 3.61 1.55 -7.56
C CYS A 108 2.42 1.48 -6.58
N GLU A 109 1.41 2.33 -6.78
CA GLU A 109 0.22 2.37 -5.91
C GLU A 109 -0.63 1.10 -5.96
N ILE A 110 -0.61 0.35 -7.06
CA ILE A 110 -1.29 -0.95 -7.15
C ILE A 110 -0.76 -1.94 -6.10
N GLY A 111 0.54 -1.91 -5.81
CA GLY A 111 1.15 -2.75 -4.77
C GLY A 111 1.03 -2.16 -3.36
N ASN A 112 1.19 -0.83 -3.25
CA ASN A 112 1.15 -0.14 -1.96
C ASN A 112 -0.23 -0.17 -1.30
N CYS A 113 -1.32 -0.08 -2.10
CA CYS A 113 -2.69 -0.06 -1.56
C CYS A 113 -3.06 -1.36 -0.82
N PRO A 114 -2.87 -2.56 -1.41
CA PRO A 114 -3.05 -3.84 -0.71
C PRO A 114 -2.11 -4.01 0.48
N GLN A 115 -0.85 -3.60 0.38
CA GLN A 115 0.10 -3.68 1.49
C GLN A 115 -0.39 -2.84 2.69
N THR A 116 -0.77 -1.60 2.43
CA THR A 116 -1.28 -0.66 3.45
C THR A 116 -2.56 -1.19 4.10
N THR A 117 -3.45 -1.77 3.29
CA THR A 117 -4.70 -2.38 3.78
C THR A 117 -4.42 -3.64 4.60
N GLY A 118 -3.46 -4.48 4.18
CA GLY A 118 -3.01 -5.65 4.93
C GLY A 118 -2.46 -5.27 6.31
N CYS A 119 -1.66 -4.20 6.39
CA CYS A 119 -1.24 -3.63 7.68
C CYS A 119 -2.43 -3.20 8.54
N GLY A 120 -3.49 -2.65 7.94
CA GLY A 120 -4.75 -2.33 8.62
C GLY A 120 -5.46 -3.55 9.18
N VAL A 121 -5.56 -4.63 8.40
CA VAL A 121 -6.11 -5.92 8.88
C VAL A 121 -5.33 -6.43 10.09
N LEU A 122 -3.99 -6.44 10.02
CA LEU A 122 -3.12 -6.87 11.11
C LEU A 122 -3.34 -6.01 12.37
N ARG A 123 -3.40 -4.67 12.23
CA ARG A 123 -3.71 -3.78 13.36
C ARG A 123 -5.09 -4.06 13.97
N GLY A 124 -6.10 -4.33 13.14
CA GLY A 124 -7.45 -4.71 13.59
C GLY A 124 -7.45 -5.98 14.43
N THR A 125 -6.70 -7.01 13.98
CA THR A 125 -6.55 -8.25 14.74
C THR A 125 -5.84 -8.04 16.09
N ALA A 126 -4.81 -7.20 16.13
CA ALA A 126 -4.08 -6.90 17.36
C ALA A 126 -4.97 -6.18 18.41
N ARG A 127 -5.80 -5.22 17.98
CA ARG A 127 -6.74 -4.51 18.87
C ARG A 127 -7.74 -5.44 19.56
N SER A 128 -8.29 -6.42 18.84
CA SER A 128 -9.21 -7.41 19.45
C SER A 128 -8.55 -8.29 20.52
N LYS A 129 -7.23 -8.52 20.40
CA LYS A 129 -6.46 -9.34 21.34
C LYS A 129 -6.23 -8.64 22.69
N VAL A 130 -6.17 -7.31 22.69
CA VAL A 130 -6.07 -6.50 23.93
C VAL A 130 -7.40 -6.49 24.71
N GLY A 131 -8.54 -6.62 24.03
CA GLY A 131 -9.87 -6.63 24.66
C GLY A 131 -10.34 -8.00 25.18
N SER A 132 -9.66 -9.11 24.85
CA SER A 132 -10.08 -10.45 25.23
C SER A 132 -9.03 -11.15 26.11
N ARG A 133 -9.26 -11.20 27.43
CA ARG A 133 -8.50 -12.03 28.40
C ARG A 133 -8.82 -13.53 28.26
N LEU A 134 -8.76 -14.08 27.05
CA LEU A 134 -8.88 -15.52 26.84
C LEU A 134 -7.69 -16.02 26.01
N PRO A 135 -6.95 -17.03 26.49
CA PRO A 135 -5.91 -17.66 25.71
C PRO A 135 -6.60 -18.64 24.75
N SER A 136 -6.65 -18.33 23.46
CA SER A 136 -6.87 -19.40 22.48
C SER A 136 -6.03 -19.20 21.23
N ILE A 137 -4.81 -19.69 21.40
CA ILE A 137 -3.98 -20.56 20.56
C ILE A 137 -4.59 -21.15 19.25
N ALA A 138 -5.89 -21.01 18.93
CA ALA A 138 -6.51 -21.55 17.71
C ALA A 138 -6.29 -20.70 16.43
N THR A 139 -6.12 -19.37 16.52
CA THR A 139 -6.11 -18.50 15.31
C THR A 139 -4.71 -18.08 14.84
N ALA A 140 -3.67 -18.29 15.66
CA ALA A 140 -2.29 -17.98 15.30
C ALA A 140 -1.63 -19.05 14.40
N LYS A 141 -2.18 -20.26 14.35
CA LYS A 141 -1.60 -21.39 13.57
C LYS A 141 -2.26 -21.67 12.22
N ALA A 142 -3.45 -21.14 11.91
CA ALA A 142 -4.30 -21.75 10.87
C ALA A 142 -4.29 -21.11 9.45
N LYS A 143 -3.63 -19.99 9.13
CA LYS A 143 -3.82 -19.40 7.77
C LYS A 143 -2.67 -18.70 7.03
N VAL A 144 -1.54 -18.29 7.62
CA VAL A 144 -0.39 -17.77 6.83
C VAL A 144 0.76 -18.78 6.72
N VAL A 145 0.75 -19.81 7.58
CA VAL A 145 1.39 -21.11 7.30
C VAL A 145 0.92 -21.70 5.95
N GLY A 146 -0.24 -21.30 5.41
CA GLY A 146 -0.75 -21.76 4.11
C GLY A 146 -0.23 -21.00 2.87
N ALA A 147 0.39 -19.83 3.02
CA ALA A 147 0.94 -19.06 1.89
C ALA A 147 2.48 -18.94 1.93
N GLY A 148 3.10 -19.11 3.10
CA GLY A 148 4.56 -19.21 3.24
C GLY A 148 5.14 -20.58 2.83
N ALA A 149 4.30 -21.59 2.57
CA ALA A 149 4.74 -22.94 2.21
C ALA A 149 5.06 -23.16 0.71
N ILE A 150 4.85 -22.15 -0.14
CA ILE A 150 5.23 -22.19 -1.57
C ILE A 150 6.67 -21.71 -1.81
N LEU A 151 7.33 -21.11 -0.81
CA LEU A 151 8.75 -20.76 -0.85
C LEU A 151 9.55 -21.67 0.10
N ARG A 152 9.65 -22.97 -0.24
CA ARG A 152 10.74 -23.79 0.30
C ARG A 152 12.00 -23.52 -0.53
N PRO A 153 13.15 -23.14 0.07
CA PRO A 153 14.42 -23.28 -0.61
C PRO A 153 14.72 -24.78 -0.75
N VAL A 154 15.04 -25.20 -1.98
CA VAL A 154 15.57 -26.53 -2.30
C VAL A 154 17.08 -26.54 -2.00
N SER A 155 17.54 -27.70 -1.52
CA SER A 155 18.92 -28.15 -1.32
C SER A 155 19.47 -27.94 0.10
N SER A 156 19.21 -28.85 1.04
CA SER A 156 19.76 -30.23 1.21
C SER A 156 21.19 -30.22 1.75
N GLY A 157 21.32 -30.58 3.03
CA GLY A 157 22.59 -30.90 3.65
C GLY A 157 23.06 -32.30 3.27
N LYS A 158 24.38 -32.45 3.15
CA LYS A 158 25.06 -33.74 3.23
C LYS A 158 26.08 -33.63 4.36
N GLN A 159 25.77 -34.28 5.48
CA GLN A 159 26.78 -34.83 6.40
C GLN A 159 27.46 -36.03 5.70
N VAL A 160 28.75 -36.28 5.97
CA VAL A 160 29.39 -37.60 6.22
C VAL A 160 30.94 -37.53 6.10
N SER A 161 31.63 -38.11 7.11
CA SER A 161 33.02 -38.68 7.18
C SER A 161 34.21 -37.82 6.75
N ILE A 162 35.34 -37.72 7.45
CA ILE A 162 36.08 -38.61 8.39
C ILE A 162 36.67 -37.72 9.49
#